data_AF-A0A5S4TMM7-F1
#
_entry.id   AF-A0A5S4TMM7-F1
#
_cell.length_a   1.000
_cell.length_b   1.000
_cell.length_c   1.000
_cell.angle_alpha   90.00
_cell.angle_beta   90.00
_cell.angle_gamma   90.00
#
_symmetry.space_group_name_H-M   'P 1'
#
loop_
_entity.id
_entity.type
_entity.pdbx_description
1 polymer ?
#
loop_
_entity_poly.entity_id
_entity_poly.type
_entity_poly.pdbx_seq_one_letter_code
_entity_poly.pdbx_strand_id
1 'polypeptide(L)' 'MKELINEPKRLTNYYADLAIKESKDFSEAMNLIQEFSDLSVLGNAIKKAIQDEIVKRALNSKI' A
#
# COMPACT_ATOMS: atom_id res chain seq x y z
N MET A 1 -24.31 -1.93 -2.19
CA MET A 1 -23.66 -2.82 -1.19
C MET A 1 -22.37 -3.50 -1.70
N LYS A 2 -22.21 -3.76 -3.01
CA LYS A 2 -20.94 -4.30 -3.56
C LYS A 2 -19.76 -3.30 -3.56
N GLU A 3 -20.03 -2.01 -3.52
CA GLU A 3 -18.98 -0.98 -3.59
C GLU A 3 -18.15 -0.90 -2.29
N LEU A 4 -18.80 -0.96 -1.11
CA LEU A 4 -18.14 -0.94 0.20
C LEU A 4 -17.16 -2.10 0.42
N ILE A 5 -17.44 -3.28 -0.17
CA ILE A 5 -16.58 -4.47 -0.03
C ILE A 5 -15.25 -4.30 -0.77
N ASN A 6 -15.25 -3.50 -1.85
CA ASN A 6 -14.07 -3.27 -2.67
C ASN A 6 -13.30 -2.01 -2.26
N GLU A 7 -13.87 -1.14 -1.42
CA GLU A 7 -13.21 0.10 -1.02
C GLU A 7 -11.87 -0.12 -0.32
N PRO A 8 -11.71 -1.06 0.62
CA PRO A 8 -10.41 -1.31 1.26
C PRO A 8 -9.35 -1.72 0.23
N LYS A 9 -9.71 -2.62 -0.68
CA LYS A 9 -8.79 -3.09 -1.74
C LYS A 9 -8.45 -1.97 -2.74
N ARG A 10 -9.43 -1.12 -3.09
CA ARG A 10 -9.23 0.04 -3.95
C ARG A 10 -8.29 1.05 -3.29
N LEU A 11 -8.47 1.31 -2.00
CA LEU A 11 -7.59 2.19 -1.22
C LEU A 11 -6.17 1.63 -1.18
N THR A 12 -6.02 0.36 -0.82
CA THR A 12 -4.73 -0.34 -0.76
C THR A 12 -3.99 -0.24 -2.09
N ASN A 13 -4.68 -0.53 -3.21
CA ASN A 13 -4.10 -0.44 -4.53
C ASN A 13 -3.70 1.00 -4.88
N TYR A 14 -4.58 1.98 -4.64
CA TYR A 14 -4.31 3.38 -4.94
C TYR A 14 -3.06 3.91 -4.23
N TYR A 15 -2.92 3.64 -2.93
CA TYR A 15 -1.76 4.09 -2.17
C TYR A 15 -0.49 3.31 -2.51
N ALA A 16 -0.61 2.01 -2.85
CA ALA A 16 0.53 1.25 -3.36
C ALA A 16 1.01 1.80 -4.71
N ASP A 17 0.10 2.12 -5.63
CA ASP A 17 0.39 2.74 -6.92
C ASP A 17 1.07 4.10 -6.75
N LEU A 18 0.54 4.93 -5.87
CA LEU A 18 1.10 6.25 -5.58
C LEU A 18 2.52 6.14 -5.00
N ALA A 19 2.72 5.29 -4.00
CA ALA A 19 4.03 5.09 -3.38
C ALA A 19 5.06 4.56 -4.37
N ILE A 20 4.70 3.62 -5.24
CA ILE A 20 5.59 3.11 -6.28
C ILE A 20 5.92 4.20 -7.31
N LYS A 21 4.93 5.02 -7.71
CA LYS A 21 5.13 6.10 -8.69
C LYS A 21 6.03 7.22 -8.18
N GLU A 22 5.92 7.55 -6.89
CA GLU A 22 6.70 8.61 -6.25
C GLU A 22 8.10 8.17 -5.79
N SER A 23 8.38 6.87 -5.89
CA SER A 23 9.64 6.27 -5.44
C SER A 23 10.50 5.81 -6.60
N LYS A 24 11.82 5.81 -6.39
CA LYS A 24 12.79 5.26 -7.36
C LYS A 24 12.92 3.75 -7.23
N ASP A 25 12.68 3.21 -6.03
CA ASP A 25 12.71 1.79 -5.75
C ASP A 25 11.67 1.37 -4.70
N PHE A 26 11.51 0.06 -4.50
CA PHE A 26 10.54 -0.49 -3.57
C PHE A 26 10.85 -0.18 -2.10
N SER A 27 12.12 0.05 -1.74
CA SER A 27 12.50 0.41 -0.37
C SER A 27 12.02 1.83 -0.04
N GLU A 28 12.19 2.75 -0.98
CA GLU A 28 11.68 4.13 -0.88
C GLU A 28 10.14 4.15 -0.83
N ALA A 29 9.46 3.31 -1.63
CA ALA A 29 8.00 3.19 -1.59
C ALA A 29 7.49 2.70 -0.23
N MET A 30 8.20 1.76 0.40
CA MET A 30 7.85 1.25 1.73
C MET A 30 8.04 2.31 2.82
N ASN A 31 9.07 3.16 2.68
CA ASN A 31 9.33 4.27 3.59
C ASN A 31 8.28 5.38 3.48
N LEU A 32 7.81 5.71 2.26
CA LEU A 32 6.71 6.67 2.08
C LEU A 32 5.43 6.24 2.81
N ILE A 33 5.12 4.94 2.77
CA ILE A 33 3.97 4.37 3.49
C ILE A 33 4.20 4.32 5.01
N GLN A 34 5.45 4.46 5.46
CA GLN A 34 5.75 4.49 6.89
C GLN A 34 5.14 5.71 7.57
N GLU A 35 5.06 6.84 6.87
CA GLU A 35 4.48 8.12 7.32
C GLU A 35 2.95 8.10 7.41
N PHE A 36 2.28 7.14 6.73
CA PHE A 36 0.83 6.92 6.83
C PHE A 36 0.38 6.25 8.14
N SER A 37 1.26 6.07 9.12
CA SER A 37 0.89 5.45 10.39
C SER A 37 0.06 6.40 11.26
N ASP A 38 -1.25 6.20 11.26
CA ASP A 38 -2.11 6.73 12.34
C ASP A 38 -1.96 5.89 13.61
N LEU A 39 -2.17 6.51 14.78
CA LEU A 39 -2.19 5.87 16.11
C LEU A 39 -3.35 4.85 16.31
N SER A 40 -4.07 4.47 15.25
CA SER A 40 -5.22 3.58 15.29
C SER A 40 -4.90 2.17 14.79
N VAL A 41 -5.59 1.17 15.34
CA VAL A 41 -5.51 -0.23 14.88
C VAL A 41 -5.89 -0.35 13.40
N LEU A 42 -6.88 0.42 12.97
CA LEU A 42 -7.32 0.47 11.58
C LEU A 42 -6.25 1.07 10.66
N GLY A 43 -5.61 2.17 11.07
CA GLY A 43 -4.51 2.80 10.32
C GLY A 43 -3.33 1.85 10.14
N ASN A 44 -2.94 1.11 11.18
CA ASN A 44 -1.90 0.09 11.09
C ASN A 44 -2.28 -1.08 10.17
N ALA A 45 -3.54 -1.51 10.16
CA ALA A 45 -4.01 -2.57 9.27
C ALA A 45 -3.99 -2.12 7.80
N ILE A 46 -4.42 -0.89 7.51
CA ILE A 46 -4.38 -0.29 6.17
C ILE A 46 -2.94 -0.16 5.69
N LYS A 47 -2.05 0.37 6.53
CA LYS A 47 -0.61 0.47 6.25
C LYS A 47 -0.02 -0.88 5.86
N LYS A 48 -0.26 -1.91 6.68
CA LYS A 48 0.24 -3.25 6.41
C LYS A 48 -0.29 -3.80 5.08
N ALA A 49 -1.57 -3.60 4.79
CA ALA A 49 -2.15 -4.03 3.53
C ALA A 49 -1.47 -3.36 2.31
N ILE A 50 -1.15 -2.06 2.41
CA ILE A 50 -0.42 -1.33 1.34
C ILE A 50 0.99 -1.88 1.18
N GLN A 51 1.71 -2.08 2.28
CA GLN A 51 3.06 -2.66 2.27
C GLN A 51 3.08 -4.07 1.66
N ASP A 52 2.13 -4.93 2.04
CA ASP A 52 2.01 -6.29 1.50
C ASP A 52 1.74 -6.26 -0.02
N GLU A 53 0.92 -5.31 -0.50
CA GLU A 53 0.64 -5.17 -1.93
C GLU A 53 1.86 -4.65 -2.71
N ILE A 54 2.64 -3.71 -2.15
CA ILE A 54 3.92 -3.27 -2.74
C ILE A 54 4.89 -4.45 -2.86
N VAL A 55 5.07 -5.23 -1.79
CA VAL A 55 5.95 -6.42 -1.79
C VAL A 55 5.48 -7.44 -2.81
N LYS A 56 4.17 -7.73 -2.86
CA LYS A 56 3.59 -8.65 -3.84
C LYS A 56 3.86 -8.19 -5.27
N ARG A 57 3.73 -6.90 -5.56
CA ARG A 57 4.02 -6.34 -6.88
C ARG A 57 5.51 -6.40 -7.19
N ALA A 58 6.39 -6.12 -6.23
CA ALA A 58 7.83 -6.29 -6.40
C ALA A 58 8.21 -7.72 -6.77
N LEU A 59 7.64 -8.72 -6.06
CA LEU A 59 7.87 -10.14 -6.33
C LEU A 59 7.32 -10.60 -7.69
N ASN A 60 6.15 -10.08 -8.08
CA ASN A 60 5.52 -10.40 -9.37
C ASN A 60 6.14 -9.64 -10.54
N SER A 61 6.77 -8.49 -10.29
CA SER A 61 7.37 -7.64 -11.32
C SER A 61 8.69 -8.20 -11.85
N LYS A 62 9.17 -9.37 -11.36
CA LYS A 62 10.37 -10.10 -11.82
C LYS A 62 11.21 -9.28 -12.80
N ILE A 63 12.06 -8.41 -12.24
CA ILE A 63 13.29 -8.03 -12.93
C ILE A 63 14.13 -9.31 -13.04
#